data_AF-A0A0R0ML32-F1
#
_entry.id   AF-A0A0R0ML32-F1
#
_cell.length_a   1.000
_cell.length_b   1.000
_cell.length_c   1.000
_cell.angle_alpha   90.00
_cell.angle_beta   90.00
_cell.angle_gamma   90.00
#
_symmetry.space_group_name_H-M   'P 1'
#
loop_
_entity.id
_entity.type
_entity.pdbx_description
1 polymer ?
#
loop_
_entity_poly.entity_id
_entity_poly.type
_entity_poly.pdbx_seq_one_letter_code
_entity_poly.pdbx_strand_id
1 'polypeptide(L)'
;MAALDWIFIVALLASIGLGVWRGFVYEVMSVLNWLLAFVLAQWLGADVGRQLPIDSSSEALVQIIGFVLVFVVSVFIGGLIVWGIPKLIEQAGLRPVDRVLGGVFGLLRGLILLLALTVLVLMSPLKSQTWWREAKAAHISVEALKLLKPVLPQSVGKYLP
;
A
#
# COMPACT_ATOMS: atom_id res chain seq x y z
N MET A 1 -13.05 -20.32 -16.72
CA MET A 1 -12.34 -19.15 -16.17
C MET A 1 -10.92 -19.61 -15.90
N ALA A 2 -9.93 -18.82 -16.29
CA ALA A 2 -8.53 -19.18 -16.04
C ALA A 2 -8.27 -19.23 -14.53
N ALA A 3 -7.29 -20.00 -14.07
CA ALA A 3 -6.91 -20.03 -12.65
C ALA A 3 -6.57 -18.63 -12.11
N LEU A 4 -6.03 -17.76 -12.96
CA LEU A 4 -5.73 -16.37 -12.64
C LEU A 4 -6.97 -15.55 -12.28
N ASP A 5 -8.13 -15.82 -12.90
CA ASP A 5 -9.37 -15.11 -12.60
C ASP A 5 -9.76 -15.32 -11.12
N TRP A 6 -9.63 -16.56 -10.64
CA TRP A 6 -9.88 -16.90 -9.23
C TRP A 6 -8.90 -16.22 -8.29
N ILE A 7 -7.62 -16.13 -8.66
CA ILE A 7 -6.61 -15.44 -7.86
C ILE A 7 -6.98 -13.96 -7.70
N PHE A 8 -7.39 -13.29 -8.78
CA PHE A 8 -7.81 -11.88 -8.74
C PHE A 8 -9.06 -11.69 -7.87
N ILE A 9 -10.06 -12.56 -8.03
CA ILE A 9 -11.29 -12.52 -7.22
C ILE A 9 -10.98 -12.71 -5.74
N VAL A 10 -10.19 -13.73 -5.39
CA VAL A 10 -9.82 -14.01 -4.00
C VAL A 10 -9.01 -12.86 -3.40
N ALA A 11 -8.06 -12.30 -4.15
CA ALA A 11 -7.28 -11.15 -3.71
C ALA A 11 -8.17 -9.92 -3.45
N LEU A 12 -9.14 -9.65 -4.33
CA LEU A 12 -10.06 -8.53 -4.18
C LEU A 12 -11.01 -8.73 -2.99
N LEU A 13 -11.61 -9.91 -2.86
CA LEU A 13 -12.49 -10.26 -1.74
C LEU A 13 -11.73 -10.24 -0.41
N ALA A 14 -10.48 -10.74 -0.38
CA ALA A 14 -9.63 -10.64 0.80
C ALA A 14 -9.34 -9.17 1.15
N SER A 15 -9.03 -8.32 0.17
CA SER A 15 -8.79 -6.90 0.42
C SER A 15 -10.04 -6.18 0.95
N ILE A 16 -11.22 -6.47 0.40
CA ILE A 16 -12.51 -5.96 0.90
C ILE A 16 -12.76 -6.46 2.32
N GLY A 17 -12.65 -7.77 2.57
CA GLY A 17 -12.89 -8.37 3.87
C GLY A 17 -11.95 -7.83 4.95
N LEU A 18 -10.68 -7.63 4.62
CA LEU A 18 -9.72 -6.97 5.51
C LEU A 18 -10.11 -5.52 5.79
N GLY A 19 -10.58 -4.78 4.79
CA GLY A 19 -11.07 -3.41 4.97
C GLY A 19 -12.32 -3.34 5.85
N VAL A 20 -13.28 -4.25 5.65
CA VAL A 20 -14.48 -4.38 6.51
C VAL A 20 -14.11 -4.78 7.93
N TRP A 21 -13.12 -5.65 8.12
CA TRP A 21 -12.67 -6.05 9.45
C TRP A 21 -11.99 -4.88 10.16
N ARG A 22 -11.00 -4.26 9.51
CA ARG A 22 -10.15 -3.22 10.12
C ARG A 22 -10.89 -1.89 10.28
N GLY A 23 -11.79 -1.54 9.36
CA GLY A 23 -12.46 -0.24 9.32
C GLY A 23 -11.67 0.80 8.54
N PHE A 24 -12.39 1.74 7.93
CA PHE A 24 -11.82 2.82 7.10
C PHE A 24 -10.86 3.71 7.89
N VAL A 25 -11.28 4.18 9.06
CA VAL A 25 -10.51 5.12 9.86
C VAL A 25 -9.18 4.50 10.26
N TYR A 26 -9.18 3.22 10.65
CA TYR A 26 -7.95 2.51 11.00
C TYR A 26 -7.01 2.41 9.80
N GLU A 27 -7.52 2.08 8.61
CA GLU A 27 -6.70 1.99 7.40
C GLU A 27 -6.09 3.34 7.01
N VAL A 28 -6.88 4.42 7.01
CA VAL A 28 -6.38 5.78 6.69
C VAL A 28 -5.37 6.24 7.72
N MET A 29 -5.66 6.11 9.01
CA MET A 29 -4.74 6.49 10.08
C MET A 29 -3.44 5.69 10.04
N SER A 30 -3.51 4.40 9.69
CA SER A 30 -2.31 3.57 9.51
C SER A 30 -1.45 4.08 8.35
N VAL A 31 -2.04 4.48 7.22
CA VAL A 31 -1.30 5.05 6.09
C VAL A 31 -0.67 6.39 6.47
N LEU A 32 -1.44 7.26 7.15
CA LEU A 32 -0.93 8.54 7.64
C LEU A 32 0.20 8.37 8.65
N ASN A 33 0.13 7.36 9.52
CA ASN A 33 1.21 7.04 10.45
C ASN A 33 2.51 6.69 9.71
N TRP A 34 2.44 5.87 8.66
CA TRP A 34 3.61 5.56 7.84
C TRP A 34 4.20 6.80 7.16
N LEU A 35 3.35 7.68 6.61
CA LEU A 35 3.79 8.94 6.00
C LEU A 35 4.45 9.87 7.02
N LEU A 36 3.82 10.04 8.19
CA LEU A 36 4.34 10.88 9.26
C LEU A 36 5.67 10.34 9.80
N ALA A 37 5.77 9.03 10.01
CA ALA A 37 7.01 8.38 10.43
C ALA A 37 8.13 8.60 9.41
N PHE A 38 7.82 8.54 8.11
CA PHE A 38 8.80 8.83 7.06
C PHE A 38 9.28 10.28 7.10
N VAL A 39 8.36 11.25 7.26
CA VAL A 39 8.70 12.67 7.38
C VAL A 39 9.55 12.93 8.63
N LEU A 40 9.19 12.36 9.77
CA LEU A 40 9.96 12.46 11.01
C LEU A 40 11.35 11.85 10.85
N ALA A 41 11.46 10.69 10.19
CA ALA A 41 12.74 10.06 9.90
C ALA A 41 13.61 10.91 8.98
N GLN A 42 13.03 11.58 7.98
CA GLN A 42 13.76 12.52 7.12
C GLN A 42 14.31 13.72 7.91
N TRP A 43 13.53 14.25 8.86
CA TRP A 43 13.95 15.44 9.63
C TRP A 43 14.93 15.11 10.76
N LEU A 44 14.67 14.04 11.51
CA LEU A 44 15.40 13.73 12.74
C LEU A 44 16.47 12.65 12.54
N GLY A 45 16.43 11.90 11.43
CA GLY A 45 17.30 10.75 11.21
C GLY A 45 18.78 11.08 11.23
N ALA A 46 19.17 12.22 10.63
CA ALA A 46 20.57 12.66 10.64
C ALA A 46 21.05 13.10 12.04
N ASP A 47 20.19 13.77 12.81
CA ASP A 47 20.53 14.25 14.14
C ASP A 47 20.61 13.11 15.16
N VAL A 48 19.69 12.14 15.05
CA VAL A 48 19.72 10.92 15.85
C VAL A 48 20.92 10.06 15.47
N GLY A 49 21.21 9.91 14.18
CA GLY A 49 22.38 9.16 13.70
C GLY A 49 23.68 9.66 14.32
N ARG A 50 23.90 10.98 14.35
CA ARG A 50 25.09 11.63 14.93
C ARG A 50 25.24 11.44 16.44
N GLN A 51 24.15 11.14 17.16
CA GLN A 51 24.18 10.88 18.61
C GLN A 51 24.43 9.40 18.93
N LEU A 52 24.33 8.51 17.94
CA LEU A 52 24.58 7.09 18.16
C LEU A 52 26.09 6.85 18.29
N PRO A 53 26.53 6.05 19.29
CA PRO A 53 27.94 5.69 19.47
C PRO A 53 28.33 4.59 18.45
N ILE A 54 28.21 4.91 17.16
CA ILE A 54 28.55 4.01 16.06
C ILE A 54 29.90 4.47 15.49
N ASP A 55 30.93 3.68 15.74
CA ASP A 55 32.22 3.85 15.07
C ASP A 55 32.08 3.39 13.62
N SER A 56 31.74 4.33 12.72
CA SER A 56 31.70 4.09 11.29
C SER A 56 32.48 5.16 10.55
N SER A 57 33.32 4.73 9.62
CA SER A 57 34.00 5.61 8.68
C SER A 57 33.08 6.21 7.63
N SER A 58 31.82 5.76 7.54
CA SER A 58 30.84 6.22 6.56
C SER A 58 29.74 7.04 7.22
N GLU A 59 29.78 8.35 7.03
CA GLU A 59 28.75 9.28 7.50
C GLU A 59 27.37 8.95 6.90
N ALA A 60 27.34 8.49 5.65
CA ALA A 60 26.13 8.03 4.98
C ALA A 60 25.50 6.82 5.70
N LEU A 61 26.31 5.88 6.20
CA LEU A 61 25.82 4.72 6.92
C LEU A 61 25.18 5.13 8.26
N VAL A 62 25.83 6.04 8.99
CA VAL A 62 25.32 6.56 10.27
C VAL A 62 23.98 7.28 10.08
N GLN A 63 23.85 8.08 9.04
CA GLN A 63 22.59 8.77 8.71
C GLN A 63 21.47 7.78 8.35
N ILE A 64 21.78 6.73 7.58
CA ILE A 64 20.80 5.69 7.23
C ILE A 64 20.33 4.95 8.50
N ILE A 65 21.25 4.61 9.41
CA ILE A 65 20.90 3.94 10.67
C ILE A 65 20.00 4.85 11.52
N GLY A 66 20.35 6.13 11.66
CA GLY A 66 19.52 7.10 12.38
C GLY A 66 18.14 7.28 11.77
N PHE A 67 18.05 7.36 10.44
CA PHE A 67 16.77 7.39 9.71
C PHE A 67 15.92 6.15 10.03
N VAL A 68 16.49 4.95 9.90
CA VAL A 68 15.77 3.69 10.16
C VAL A 68 15.30 3.62 11.61
N LEU A 69 16.15 4.03 12.57
CA LEU A 69 15.80 4.04 13.98
C LEU A 69 14.61 4.97 14.25
N VAL A 70 14.67 6.23 13.80
CA VAL A 70 13.57 7.20 13.97
C VAL A 70 12.31 6.70 13.31
N PHE A 71 12.43 6.17 12.08
CA PHE A 71 11.30 5.64 11.34
C PHE A 71 10.58 4.54 12.11
N VAL A 72 11.33 3.52 12.54
CA VAL A 72 10.79 2.38 13.29
C VAL A 72 10.12 2.85 14.57
N VAL A 73 10.82 3.65 15.40
CA VAL A 73 10.28 4.17 16.66
C VAL A 73 8.99 4.96 16.42
N SER A 74 8.97 5.84 15.41
CA SER A 74 7.79 6.64 15.06
C SER A 74 6.62 5.78 14.62
N VAL A 75 6.86 4.77 13.76
CA VAL A 75 5.82 3.81 13.34
C VAL A 75 5.23 3.07 14.54
N PHE A 76 6.07 2.64 15.49
CA PHE A 76 5.60 1.95 16.70
C PHE A 76 4.76 2.85 17.60
N ILE A 77 5.23 4.06 17.89
CA ILE A 77 4.51 5.02 18.74
C ILE A 77 3.18 5.39 18.09
N GLY A 78 3.18 5.80 16.82
CA GLY A 78 1.94 6.15 16.14
C GLY A 78 1.04 4.95 15.91
N GLY A 79 1.60 3.75 15.72
CA GLY A 79 0.83 2.50 15.65
C GLY A 79 0.05 2.20 16.93
N LEU A 80 0.64 2.47 18.09
CA LEU A 80 -0.02 2.35 19.40
C LEU A 80 -1.19 3.35 19.53
N ILE A 81 -1.02 4.57 19.01
CA ILE A 81 -2.10 5.58 18.96
C ILE A 81 -3.24 5.09 18.05
N VAL A 82 -2.90 4.66 16.83
CA VAL A 82 -3.87 4.17 15.84
C VAL A 82 -4.63 2.94 16.34
N TRP A 83 -3.99 2.08 17.14
CA TRP A 83 -4.65 0.94 17.78
C TRP A 83 -5.77 1.33 18.73
N GLY A 84 -5.72 2.51 19.34
CA GLY A 84 -6.78 3.04 20.20
C GLY A 84 -8.00 3.59 19.44
N ILE A 85 -7.82 4.04 18.20
CA ILE A 85 -8.84 4.74 17.40
C ILE A 85 -10.14 3.94 17.23
N PRO A 86 -10.12 2.62 16.91
CA PRO A 86 -11.36 1.86 16.71
C PRO A 86 -12.30 1.89 17.91
N LYS A 87 -11.77 2.01 19.14
CA LYS A 87 -12.58 2.10 20.37
C LYS A 87 -13.38 3.41 20.42
N LEU A 88 -12.81 4.51 19.93
CA LEU A 88 -13.48 5.81 19.87
C LEU A 88 -14.61 5.79 18.83
N ILE A 89 -14.37 5.17 17.68
CA ILE A 89 -15.38 4.98 16.63
C ILE A 89 -16.56 4.13 17.13
N GLU A 90 -16.26 3.10 17.92
CA GLU A 90 -17.29 2.27 18.54
C GLU A 90 -18.13 3.04 19.56
N GLN A 91 -17.49 3.87 20.41
CA GLN A 91 -18.20 4.74 21.35
C GLN A 91 -19.10 5.77 20.65
N ALA A 92 -18.70 6.26 19.49
CA ALA A 92 -19.50 7.18 18.68
C ALA A 92 -20.67 6.49 17.93
N GLY A 93 -20.78 5.15 18.00
CA GLY A 93 -21.81 4.39 17.29
C GLY A 93 -21.61 4.32 15.76
N LEU A 94 -20.47 4.80 15.26
CA LEU A 94 -20.17 4.88 13.82
C LEU A 94 -19.56 3.60 13.24
N ARG A 95 -19.45 2.54 14.04
CA ARG A 95 -18.82 1.26 13.68
C ARG A 95 -19.37 0.65 12.37
N PRO A 96 -20.69 0.62 12.08
CA PRO A 96 -21.17 0.07 10.81
C PRO A 96 -20.72 0.88 9.60
N VAL A 97 -20.76 2.22 9.70
CA VAL A 97 -20.35 3.13 8.63
C VAL A 97 -18.85 2.99 8.36
N ASP A 98 -18.04 2.96 9.42
CA ASP A 98 -16.59 2.77 9.32
C ASP A 98 -16.21 1.46 8.62
N ARG A 99 -16.93 0.37 8.89
CA ARG A 99 -16.72 -0.92 8.23
C ARG A 99 -17.12 -0.94 6.77
N VAL A 100 -18.24 -0.32 6.41
CA VAL A 100 -18.69 -0.22 5.02
C VAL A 100 -17.69 0.59 4.20
N LEU A 101 -17.29 1.76 4.72
CA LEU A 101 -16.25 2.58 4.10
C LEU A 101 -14.92 1.83 4.02
N GLY A 102 -14.61 1.01 5.03
CA GLY A 102 -13.43 0.15 5.04
C GLY A 102 -13.47 -0.88 3.91
N GLY A 103 -14.63 -1.47 3.65
CA GLY A 103 -14.83 -2.35 2.50
C GLY A 103 -14.62 -1.65 1.15
N VAL A 104 -15.12 -0.41 1.01
CA VAL A 104 -14.89 0.41 -0.20
C VAL A 104 -13.42 0.75 -0.37
N PHE A 105 -12.73 1.15 0.70
CA PHE A 105 -11.29 1.39 0.66
C PHE A 105 -10.50 0.12 0.34
N GLY A 106 -10.89 -1.01 0.93
CA GLY A 106 -10.34 -2.33 0.64
C GLY A 106 -10.50 -2.73 -0.83
N LEU A 107 -11.65 -2.44 -1.44
CA LEU A 107 -11.89 -2.62 -2.87
C LEU A 107 -10.92 -1.77 -3.70
N LEU A 108 -10.83 -0.47 -3.40
CA LEU A 108 -9.94 0.46 -4.10
C LEU A 108 -8.47 0.03 -3.99
N ARG A 109 -8.01 -0.30 -2.77
CA ARG A 109 -6.66 -0.83 -2.52
C ARG A 109 -6.41 -2.11 -3.32
N GLY A 110 -7.34 -3.05 -3.30
CA GLY A 110 -7.23 -4.31 -4.03
C GLY A 110 -7.11 -4.07 -5.53
N LEU A 111 -7.94 -3.18 -6.07
CA LEU A 111 -7.88 -2.79 -7.48
C LEU A 111 -6.53 -2.14 -7.83
N ILE A 112 -6.06 -1.18 -7.04
CA ILE A 112 -4.75 -0.53 -7.24
C ILE A 112 -3.62 -1.57 -7.27
N LEU A 113 -3.61 -2.52 -6.33
CA LEU A 113 -2.59 -3.57 -6.26
C LEU A 113 -2.63 -4.49 -7.49
N LEU A 114 -3.83 -4.88 -7.95
CA LEU A 114 -3.99 -5.72 -9.14
C LEU A 114 -3.60 -4.98 -10.43
N LEU A 115 -3.91 -3.69 -10.53
CA LEU A 115 -3.48 -2.84 -11.65
C LEU A 115 -1.96 -2.66 -11.66
N ALA A 116 -1.35 -2.44 -10.49
CA ALA A 116 0.10 -2.37 -10.36
C ALA A 116 0.77 -3.70 -10.79
N LEU A 117 0.23 -4.84 -10.33
CA LEU A 117 0.68 -6.16 -10.78
C LEU A 117 0.52 -6.34 -12.29
N THR A 118 -0.58 -5.87 -12.85
CA THR A 118 -0.82 -5.91 -14.30
C THR A 118 0.24 -5.13 -15.07
N VAL A 119 0.60 -3.93 -14.60
CA VAL A 119 1.71 -3.15 -15.17
C VAL A 119 3.02 -3.94 -15.11
N LEU A 120 3.36 -4.54 -13.97
CA LEU A 120 4.57 -5.36 -13.83
C LEU A 120 4.59 -6.54 -14.82
N VAL A 121 3.44 -7.21 -15.02
CA VAL A 121 3.32 -8.30 -15.98
C VAL A 121 3.51 -7.80 -17.42
N LEU A 122 2.90 -6.66 -17.80
CA LEU A 122 3.04 -6.07 -19.13
C LEU A 122 4.48 -5.63 -19.46
N MET A 123 5.24 -5.23 -18.44
CA MET A 123 6.66 -4.89 -18.54
C MET A 123 7.57 -6.12 -18.61
N SER A 124 7.04 -7.32 -18.38
CA SER A 124 7.78 -8.58 -18.35
C SER A 124 7.41 -9.51 -19.52
N PRO A 125 8.19 -10.58 -19.77
CA PRO A 125 7.82 -11.62 -20.73
C PRO A 125 6.56 -12.41 -20.35
N LEU A 126 6.05 -12.26 -19.11
CA LEU A 126 4.89 -13.01 -18.63
C LEU A 126 3.61 -12.69 -19.40
N LYS A 127 3.52 -11.52 -20.06
CA LYS A 127 2.36 -11.11 -20.86
C LYS A 127 2.03 -12.04 -22.04
N SER A 128 3.01 -12.82 -22.54
CA SER A 128 2.79 -13.75 -23.65
C SER A 128 2.31 -15.13 -23.21
N GLN A 129 2.30 -15.39 -21.91
CA GLN A 129 1.92 -16.69 -21.37
C GLN A 129 0.42 -16.97 -21.55
N THR A 130 0.07 -18.23 -21.78
CA THR A 130 -1.31 -18.69 -22.00
C THR A 130 -2.21 -18.36 -20.80
N TRP A 131 -1.75 -18.63 -19.58
CA TRP A 131 -2.49 -18.34 -18.34
C TRP A 131 -2.83 -16.85 -18.14
N TRP A 132 -2.05 -15.94 -18.74
CA TRP A 132 -2.32 -14.50 -18.72
C TRP A 132 -3.30 -14.10 -19.83
N ARG A 133 -3.08 -14.59 -21.06
CA ARG A 133 -3.90 -14.24 -22.23
C ARG A 133 -5.34 -14.76 -22.15
N GLU A 134 -5.54 -15.91 -21.51
CA GLU A 134 -6.87 -16.52 -21.36
C GLU A 134 -7.68 -15.92 -20.19
N ALA A 135 -7.04 -15.17 -19.30
CA ALA A 135 -7.69 -14.62 -18.11
C ALA A 135 -8.50 -13.37 -18.43
N LYS A 136 -9.79 -13.41 -18.09
CA LYS A 136 -10.70 -12.26 -18.24
C LYS A 136 -10.28 -11.11 -17.33
N ALA A 137 -9.87 -11.43 -16.11
CA ALA A 137 -9.43 -10.44 -15.13
C ALA A 137 -8.19 -9.66 -15.61
N ALA A 138 -7.27 -10.34 -16.31
CA ALA A 138 -6.12 -9.68 -16.93
C ALA A 138 -6.56 -8.71 -18.04
N HIS A 139 -7.49 -9.13 -18.90
CA HIS A 139 -8.01 -8.26 -19.97
C HIS A 139 -8.72 -7.01 -19.41
N ILE A 140 -9.62 -7.19 -18.44
CA ILE A 140 -10.32 -6.09 -17.76
C ILE A 140 -9.33 -5.13 -17.10
N SER A 141 -8.28 -5.67 -16.47
CA SER A 141 -7.24 -4.84 -15.83
C SER A 141 -6.45 -4.03 -16.85
N VAL A 142 -6.15 -4.59 -18.03
CA VAL A 142 -5.51 -3.86 -19.12
C VAL A 142 -6.42 -2.75 -19.66
N GLU A 143 -7.72 -3.00 -19.83
CA GLU A 143 -8.68 -1.99 -20.26
C GLU A 143 -8.81 -0.85 -19.23
N ALA A 144 -8.91 -1.19 -17.94
CA ALA A 144 -8.93 -0.21 -16.87
C ALA A 144 -7.67 0.67 -16.86
N LEU A 145 -6.49 0.08 -17.13
CA LEU A 145 -5.26 0.86 -17.28
C LEU A 145 -5.30 1.84 -18.47
N LYS A 146 -5.98 1.50 -19.57
CA LYS A 146 -6.14 2.42 -20.71
C LYS A 146 -6.99 3.64 -20.34
N LEU A 147 -8.03 3.45 -19.54
CA LEU A 147 -8.84 4.56 -19.02
C LEU A 147 -8.03 5.47 -18.09
N LEU A 148 -7.08 4.90 -17.35
CA LEU A 148 -6.19 5.62 -16.44
C LEU A 148 -4.93 6.19 -17.10
N LYS A 149 -4.74 6.01 -18.42
CA LYS A 149 -3.59 6.50 -19.19
C LYS A 149 -3.25 7.99 -18.99
N PRO A 150 -4.21 8.92 -18.78
CA PRO A 150 -3.89 10.32 -18.50
C PRO A 150 -3.15 10.54 -17.17
N VAL A 151 -3.35 9.64 -16.21
CA VAL A 151 -2.77 9.71 -14.85
C VAL A 151 -1.48 8.86 -14.76
N LEU A 152 -1.28 7.93 -15.68
CA LEU A 152 -0.11 7.05 -15.68
C LEU A 152 1.16 7.80 -16.11
N PRO A 153 2.31 7.52 -15.45
CA PRO A 153 3.61 8.02 -15.91
C PRO A 153 3.88 7.62 -17.36
N GLN A 154 4.51 8.52 -18.13
CA GLN A 154 4.81 8.29 -19.55
C GLN A 154 5.64 7.02 -19.80
N SER A 155 6.44 6.59 -18.81
CA SER A 155 7.21 5.34 -18.85
C SER A 155 6.34 4.09 -18.91
N VAL A 156 5.21 4.08 -18.20
CA VAL A 156 4.25 2.96 -18.17
C VAL A 156 3.36 2.97 -19.41
N GLY A 157 2.98 4.16 -19.88
CA GLY A 157 2.12 4.33 -21.05
C GLY A 157 2.66 3.70 -22.34
N LYS A 158 3.99 3.50 -22.44
CA LYS A 158 4.66 2.84 -23.59
C LYS A 158 4.41 1.33 -23.67
N TYR A 159 4.04 0.70 -22.56
CA TYR A 159 3.81 -0.76 -22.48
C TYR A 159 2.33 -1.14 -22.62
N LEU A 160 1.43 -0.16 -22.67
CA LEU A 160 0.00 -0.37 -22.88
C LEU A 160 -0.31 -0.43 -24.39
N PRO A 161 -1.07 -1.44 -24.85
CA PRO A 161 -1.48 -1.57 -26.25
C PRO A 161 -2.53 -0.52 -26.64
#